data_AF-A0A644ZDV9-F1
#
_entry.id   AF-A0A644ZDV9-F1
#
_cell.length_a   1.000
_cell.length_b   1.000
_cell.length_c   1.000
_cell.angle_alpha   90.00
_cell.angle_beta   90.00
_cell.angle_gamma   90.00
#
_symmetry.space_group_name_H-M   'P 1'
#
loop_
_entity.id
_entity.type
_entity.pdbx_description
1 polymer ?
#
loop_
_entity_poly.entity_id
_entity_poly.type
_entity_poly.pdbx_seq_one_letter_code
_entity_poly.pdbx_strand_id
1 'polypeptide(L)'
;MGLLEYSIAPKWFFSVSDCYNYGNEDSNRRLHYYTAGFGYNKNSSRIAITYGKQREGIVCIGGVCRAVPASYGLLVSITSNF
;
A
#
# COMPACT_ATOMS: atom_id res chain seq x y z
N MET A 1 -1.39 4.67 -12.56
CA MET A 1 -0.84 3.89 -11.43
C MET A 1 0.00 2.77 -12.02
N GLY A 2 1.26 2.69 -11.63
CA GLY A 2 2.11 1.53 -11.91
C GLY A 2 2.28 0.72 -10.62
N LEU A 3 2.23 -0.60 -10.74
CA LEU A 3 2.42 -1.54 -9.62
C LEU A 3 3.25 -2.70 -10.12
N LEU A 4 4.30 -3.04 -9.38
CA LEU A 4 5.10 -4.22 -9.55
C LEU A 4 5.03 -5.04 -8.27
N GLU A 5 4.65 -6.30 -8.41
CA GLU A 5 4.55 -7.23 -7.29
C GLU A 5 5.34 -8.49 -7.61
N TYR A 6 6.07 -8.98 -6.63
CA TYR A 6 6.85 -10.21 -6.76
C TYR A 6 6.68 -11.05 -5.50
N SER A 7 6.29 -12.31 -5.69
CA SER A 7 6.03 -13.26 -4.61
C SER A 7 6.95 -14.46 -4.74
N ILE A 8 7.67 -14.77 -3.67
CA ILE A 8 8.44 -16.02 -3.55
C ILE A 8 7.64 -16.94 -2.65
N ALA A 9 6.82 -17.79 -3.28
CA ALA A 9 5.93 -18.68 -2.58
C ALA A 9 6.70 -19.67 -1.69
N PRO A 10 6.20 -20.00 -0.48
CA PRO A 10 4.97 -19.49 0.16
C PRO A 10 5.22 -18.30 1.11
N LYS A 11 6.46 -17.83 1.26
CA LYS A 11 6.89 -17.03 2.42
C LYS A 11 7.02 -15.55 2.16
N TRP A 12 7.60 -15.13 1.04
CA TRP A 12 8.00 -13.73 0.84
C TRP A 12 7.14 -13.03 -0.19
N PHE A 13 6.84 -11.76 0.06
CA PHE A 13 6.12 -10.87 -0.84
C PHE A 13 6.80 -9.52 -0.88
N PHE A 14 6.93 -8.95 -2.06
CA PHE A 14 7.47 -7.63 -2.30
C PHE A 14 6.54 -6.88 -3.25
N SER A 15 6.32 -5.59 -2.98
CA SER A 15 5.55 -4.72 -3.87
C SER A 15 6.17 -3.34 -3.96
N VAL A 16 6.08 -2.73 -5.12
CA VAL A 16 6.41 -1.32 -5.34
C VAL A 16 5.33 -0.74 -6.25
N SER A 17 4.74 0.37 -5.85
CA SER A 17 3.79 1.10 -6.67
C SER A 17 4.07 2.59 -6.71
N ASP A 18 3.70 3.18 -7.83
CA ASP A 18 3.65 4.63 -8.03
C ASP A 18 2.28 5.04 -8.56
N CYS A 19 1.67 5.99 -7.85
CA CYS A 19 0.48 6.68 -8.29
C CYS A 19 0.84 8.12 -8.64
N TYR A 20 0.73 8.49 -9.91
CA TYR A 20 0.96 9.86 -10.35
C TYR A 20 -0.35 10.61 -10.58
N ASN A 21 -0.49 11.80 -9.97
CA ASN A 21 -1.68 12.65 -10.10
C ASN A 21 -1.60 13.60 -11.31
N TYR A 22 -1.53 13.06 -12.52
CA TYR A 22 -1.33 13.85 -13.74
C TYR A 22 -2.43 14.89 -14.01
N GLY A 23 -3.69 14.56 -13.76
CA GLY A 23 -4.86 15.38 -14.09
C GLY A 23 -5.10 16.61 -13.20
N ASN A 24 -4.10 17.02 -12.41
CA ASN A 24 -4.23 18.20 -11.56
C ASN A 24 -4.05 19.50 -12.37
N GLU A 25 -4.99 20.43 -12.20
CA GLU A 25 -4.95 21.77 -12.80
C GLU A 25 -3.72 22.56 -12.32
N ASP A 26 -3.36 22.38 -11.03
CA ASP A 26 -2.12 22.91 -10.47
C ASP A 26 -0.97 21.93 -10.78
N SER A 27 -0.05 22.37 -11.63
CA SER A 27 1.13 21.59 -12.04
C SER A 27 2.02 21.22 -10.85
N ASN A 28 2.05 22.03 -9.78
CA ASN A 28 2.83 21.72 -8.57
C ASN A 28 2.18 20.62 -7.71
N ARG A 29 0.91 20.28 -7.95
CA ARG A 29 0.16 19.24 -7.21
C ARG A 29 0.02 17.93 -7.98
N ARG A 30 0.74 17.80 -9.10
CA ARG A 30 0.94 16.54 -9.81
C ARG A 30 1.99 15.72 -9.06
N LEU A 31 1.60 15.22 -7.89
CA LEU A 31 2.49 14.51 -6.99
C LEU A 31 2.54 13.02 -7.33
N HIS A 32 3.71 12.44 -7.13
CA HIS A 32 3.91 10.99 -7.11
C HIS A 32 3.66 10.45 -5.69
N TYR A 33 2.93 9.35 -5.63
CA TYR A 33 2.59 8.64 -4.41
C TYR A 33 3.25 7.27 -4.47
N TYR A 34 4.54 7.25 -4.11
CA TYR A 34 5.33 6.03 -4.06
C TYR A 34 5.01 5.24 -2.79
N THR A 35 4.85 3.94 -2.95
CA THR A 35 4.69 2.98 -1.86
C THR A 35 5.51 1.74 -2.16
N ALA A 36 6.22 1.24 -1.15
CA ALA A 36 6.97 0.00 -1.18
C ALA A 36 6.49 -0.91 -0.04
N GLY A 37 6.28 -2.17 -0.32
CA GLY A 37 5.76 -3.17 0.60
C GLY A 37 6.65 -4.41 0.66
N PHE A 38 6.71 -4.98 1.84
CA PHE A 38 7.41 -6.23 2.13
C PHE A 38 6.55 -7.08 3.05
N GLY A 39 6.45 -8.37 2.78
CA GLY A 39 5.66 -9.29 3.59
C GLY A 39 6.37 -10.63 3.81
N TYR A 40 6.20 -11.16 5.03
CA TYR A 40 6.63 -12.50 5.40
C TYR A 40 5.47 -13.28 6.00
N ASN A 41 5.22 -14.47 5.44
CA ASN A 41 4.22 -15.41 5.94
C ASN A 41 4.91 -16.56 6.68
N LYS A 42 4.45 -16.82 7.90
CA LYS A 42 4.83 -17.98 8.71
C LYS A 42 3.56 -18.70 9.15
N ASN A 43 3.29 -19.85 8.53
CA ASN A 43 2.09 -20.65 8.79
C ASN A 43 0.81 -19.80 8.64
N SER A 44 0.08 -19.59 9.75
CA SER A 44 -1.16 -18.82 9.82
C SER A 44 -0.95 -17.33 10.17
N SER A 45 0.31 -16.92 10.37
CA SER A 45 0.67 -15.54 10.72
C SER A 45 1.37 -14.84 9.56
N ARG A 46 0.95 -13.62 9.26
CA ARG A 46 1.51 -12.73 8.24
C ARG A 46 2.00 -11.45 8.88
N ILE A 47 3.24 -11.08 8.57
CA ILE A 47 3.82 -9.78 8.90
C ILE A 47 4.01 -9.03 7.59
N ALA A 48 3.45 -7.83 7.49
CA ALA A 48 3.60 -6.95 6.34
C ALA A 48 4.08 -5.58 6.80
N ILE A 49 5.05 -5.03 6.08
CA ILE A 49 5.60 -3.70 6.29
C ILE A 49 5.40 -2.92 5.00
N THR A 50 4.78 -1.76 5.08
CA THR A 50 4.59 -0.87 3.94
C THR A 50 5.12 0.51 4.30
N TYR A 51 5.97 1.06 3.43
CA TYR A 51 6.49 2.42 3.56
C TYR A 51 6.08 3.24 2.35
N GLY A 52 5.56 4.44 2.58
CA GLY A 52 5.28 5.36 1.49
C GLY A 52 4.21 6.40 1.80
N LYS A 53 3.73 7.02 0.73
CA LYS A 53 2.77 8.13 0.77
C LYS A 53 1.37 7.64 0.42
N GLN A 54 0.49 7.57 1.41
CA GLN A 54 -0.92 7.26 1.26
C GLN A 54 -1.68 8.53 0.86
N ARG A 55 -2.44 8.47 -0.23
CA ARG A 55 -3.37 9.53 -0.64
C ARG A 55 -4.62 9.51 0.24
N GLU A 56 -5.11 10.67 0.64
CA GLU A 56 -6.42 10.77 1.31
C GLU A 56 -7.58 10.40 0.38
N GLY A 57 -8.62 9.81 0.95
CA GLY A 57 -9.84 9.50 0.22
C GLY A 57 -10.67 8.41 0.89
N ILE A 58 -11.67 7.93 0.17
CA ILE A 58 -12.51 6.81 0.59
C ILE A 58 -11.99 5.55 -0.10
N VAL A 59 -11.65 4.54 0.70
CA VAL A 59 -11.24 3.22 0.21
C VAL A 59 -12.34 2.23 0.52
N CYS A 60 -12.92 1.61 -0.52
CA CYS A 60 -13.95 0.60 -0.40
C CYS A 60 -13.39 -0.78 -0.76
N ILE A 61 -13.44 -1.72 0.18
CA ILE A 61 -12.96 -3.09 0.00
C ILE A 61 -14.07 -4.02 0.49
N GLY A 62 -14.53 -4.95 -0.35
CA GLY A 62 -15.54 -5.94 0.03
C GLY A 62 -16.90 -5.36 0.46
N GLY A 63 -17.31 -4.21 -0.08
CA GLY A 63 -18.56 -3.54 0.27
C GLY A 63 -18.51 -2.61 1.48
N VAL A 64 -17.38 -2.53 2.18
CA VAL A 64 -17.17 -1.60 3.31
C VAL A 64 -16.28 -0.45 2.86
N CYS A 65 -16.76 0.79 3.03
CA CYS A 65 -16.02 2.02 2.72
C CYS A 65 -15.49 2.67 4.00
N ARG A 66 -14.18 2.96 4.03
CA ARG A 66 -13.53 3.69 5.13
C ARG A 66 -12.85 4.96 4.61
N ALA A 67 -12.94 6.04 5.37
CA ALA A 67 -12.15 7.24 5.12
C ALA A 67 -10.70 6.97 5.54
N VAL A 68 -9.78 7.16 4.62
CA VAL A 68 -8.34 7.00 4.83
C VAL A 68 -7.70 8.39 4.77
N PRO A 69 -7.06 8.87 5.85
CA PRO A 69 -6.40 10.16 5.85
C PRO A 69 -5.12 10.12 5.01
N ALA A 70 -4.66 11.29 4.56
CA ALA A 70 -3.33 11.41 3.96
C ALA A 70 -2.27 11.08 5.01
N SER A 71 -1.40 10.12 4.72
CA SER A 71 -0.31 9.75 5.61
C SER A 71 0.97 9.50 4.83
N TYR A 72 2.10 9.75 5.47
CA TYR A 72 3.42 9.44 4.95
C TYR A 72 4.23 8.81 6.08
N GLY A 73 4.65 7.58 5.90
CA GLY A 73 5.37 6.87 6.95
C GLY A 73 5.43 5.38 6.74
N LEU A 74 5.73 4.69 7.84
CA LEU A 74 5.89 3.24 7.90
C LEU A 74 4.69 2.61 8.61
N LEU A 75 4.06 1.65 7.95
CA LEU A 75 2.96 0.86 8.46
C LEU A 75 3.44 -0.58 8.67
N VAL A 76 3.31 -1.09 9.89
CA VAL A 76 3.53 -2.52 10.19
C VAL A 76 2.19 -3.16 10.48
N SER A 77 1.87 -4.24 9.78
CA SER A 77 0.67 -5.04 9.97
C SER A 77 1.07 -6.45 10.35
N ILE A 78 0.58 -6.91 11.50
CA ILE A 78 0.73 -8.30 11.95
C ILE A 78 -0.68 -8.88 11.99
N THR A 79 -0.91 -9.92 11.20
CA THR A 79 -2.19 -10.62 11.13
C THR A 79 -1.93 -12.07 11.50
N SER A 80 -2.70 -12.62 12.43
CA SER A 80 -2.65 -14.04 12.77
C SER A 80 -4.05 -14.60 12.67
N ASN A 81 -4.18 -15.78 12.07
CA ASN A 81 -5.42 -16.53 12.02
C ASN A 81 -5.27 -17.79 12.91
N PHE A 82 -6.31 -18.17 13.63
CA PHE A 82 -6.28 -19.22 14.67
C PHE A 82 -7.13 -20.41 14.26
#